data_AF-A0A2N8N7U9-F1
#
_entry.id   AF-A0A2N8N7U9-F1
#
_cell.length_a   1.000
_cell.length_b   1.000
_cell.length_c   1.000
_cell.angle_alpha   90.00
_cell.angle_beta   90.00
_cell.angle_gamma   90.00
#
_symmetry.space_group_name_H-M   'P 1'
#
loop_
_entity.id
_entity.type
_entity.pdbx_description
1 polymer ?
#
loop_
_entity_poly.entity_id
_entity_poly.type
_entity_poly.pdbx_seq_one_letter_code
_entity_poly.pdbx_strand_id
1 'polypeptide(L)'
;MAEYILMKRPDLNGDGKRPIYPKMKIRRTVEMDDLAEIIARRSTFSSGEVKGLISLLSDTMAECMAKGESVRVAGVGLFTASLGLLGGVERAEEGGPQHNARNICVRSVNYRPDRALVENTNSRCELKRGHMPVRALLIEKREDRLAAAVSHIAEKGFLRVIDYVKMTGLGPTAAGVELRAFANEGHIGVMGRKSHTLYVKASE
;
A
#
# COMPACT_ATOMS: atom_id res chain seq x y z
N MET A 1 18.67 11.48 11.64
CA MET A 1 18.40 11.64 10.19
C MET A 1 17.55 10.50 9.65
N ALA A 2 16.45 10.83 8.98
CA ALA A 2 15.61 9.89 8.24
C ALA A 2 16.25 9.55 6.88
N GLU A 3 15.85 8.43 6.28
CA GLU A 3 16.36 8.00 4.97
C GLU A 3 15.30 8.18 3.88
N TYR A 4 15.71 8.55 2.67
CA TYR A 4 14.87 8.48 1.48
C TYR A 4 15.44 7.53 0.43
N ILE A 5 14.56 6.93 -0.36
CA ILE A 5 14.87 6.10 -1.53
C ILE A 5 14.26 6.73 -2.78
N LEU A 6 14.87 6.51 -3.94
CA LEU A 6 14.39 7.02 -5.22
C LEU A 6 13.61 5.93 -5.97
N MET A 7 12.29 6.01 -6.00
CA MET A 7 11.48 5.01 -6.70
C MET A 7 11.23 5.42 -8.14
N LYS A 8 11.50 4.51 -9.07
CA LYS A 8 11.01 4.57 -10.45
C LYS A 8 9.56 4.08 -10.46
N ARG A 9 8.62 4.89 -10.94
CA ARG A 9 7.27 4.37 -11.21
C ARG A 9 7.25 3.57 -12.52
N PRO A 10 6.40 2.52 -12.61
CA PRO A 10 6.03 1.95 -13.89
C PRO A 10 5.46 3.06 -14.78
N ASP A 11 5.82 3.01 -16.06
CA ASP A 11 5.22 3.88 -17.07
C ASP A 11 3.76 3.46 -17.24
N LEU A 12 2.84 4.26 -16.70
CA LEU A 12 1.40 4.00 -16.77
C LEU A 12 0.79 4.43 -18.11
N ASN A 13 1.50 5.26 -18.88
CA ASN A 13 0.99 5.89 -20.10
C ASN A 13 1.67 5.39 -21.38
N GLY A 14 2.82 4.70 -21.29
CA GLY A 14 3.55 4.19 -22.45
C GLY A 14 4.43 5.23 -23.15
N ASP A 15 4.62 6.41 -22.54
CA ASP A 15 5.37 7.54 -23.09
C ASP A 15 6.90 7.38 -22.97
N GLY A 16 7.38 6.26 -22.42
CA GLY A 16 8.81 5.97 -22.19
C GLY A 16 9.43 6.76 -21.04
N LYS A 17 8.72 7.73 -20.47
CA LYS A 17 9.19 8.57 -19.36
C LYS A 17 8.86 7.91 -18.03
N ARG A 18 9.89 7.49 -17.29
CA ARG A 18 9.76 6.91 -15.94
C ARG A 18 10.24 7.91 -14.88
N PRO A 19 9.39 8.85 -14.43
CA PRO A 19 9.78 9.82 -13.41
C PRO A 19 10.21 9.13 -12.12
N ILE A 20 11.28 9.65 -11.53
CA ILE A 20 11.87 9.19 -10.28
C ILE A 20 11.34 10.08 -9.16
N TYR A 21 10.75 9.48 -8.13
CA TYR A 21 10.25 10.22 -6.97
C TYR A 21 10.99 9.81 -5.69
N PRO A 22 11.36 10.78 -4.84
CA PRO A 22 11.83 10.47 -3.49
C PRO A 22 10.68 9.90 -2.66
N LYS A 23 10.96 8.82 -1.93
CA LYS A 23 10.07 8.24 -0.92
C LYS A 23 10.83 8.10 0.37
N MET A 24 10.24 8.59 1.47
CA MET A 24 10.79 8.36 2.80
C MET A 24 10.75 6.87 3.15
N LYS A 25 11.87 6.35 3.65
CA LYS A 25 11.97 5.00 4.19
C LYS A 25 11.49 5.03 5.65
N ILE A 26 10.25 4.59 5.87
CA ILE A 26 9.69 4.44 7.21
C ILE A 26 10.48 3.36 7.95
N ARG A 27 11.09 3.73 9.08
CA ARG A 27 11.97 2.84 9.85
C ARG A 27 11.21 1.96 10.83
N ARG A 28 10.23 2.54 11.51
CA ARG A 28 9.34 1.89 12.45
C ARG A 28 8.05 2.68 12.57
N THR A 29 7.00 2.02 13.00
CA THR A 29 5.81 2.67 13.54
C THR A 29 6.09 3.02 15.01
N VAL A 30 5.65 4.20 15.45
CA VAL A 30 5.67 4.58 16.86
C VAL A 30 4.32 4.20 17.43
N GLU A 31 4.31 3.24 18.35
CA GLU A 31 3.08 2.75 18.98
C GLU A 31 2.61 3.70 20.09
N MET A 32 1.39 3.47 20.57
CA MET A 32 0.75 4.29 21.60
C MET A 32 1.59 4.42 22.88
N ASP A 33 2.22 3.33 23.31
CA ASP A 33 3.06 3.31 24.51
C ASP A 33 4.31 4.19 24.36
N ASP A 34 5.01 4.05 23.23
CA ASP A 34 6.18 4.88 22.91
C ASP A 34 5.80 6.37 22.84
N LEU A 35 4.67 6.67 22.19
CA LEU A 35 4.21 8.05 22.05
C LEU A 35 3.88 8.67 23.41
N ALA A 36 3.18 7.94 24.27
CA ALA A 36 2.85 8.38 25.61
C ALA A 36 4.10 8.62 26.46
N GLU A 37 5.11 7.74 26.38
CA GLU A 37 6.39 7.96 27.05
C GLU A 37 7.12 9.20 26.54
N ILE A 38 7.15 9.42 25.22
CA ILE A 38 7.80 10.59 24.62
C ILE A 38 7.14 11.89 25.11
N ILE A 39 5.81 11.91 25.21
CA ILE A 39 5.04 13.07 25.69
C ILE A 39 5.27 13.26 27.20
N ALA A 40 5.20 12.20 27.99
CA ALA A 40 5.40 12.24 29.43
C ALA A 40 6.80 12.78 29.79
N ARG A 41 7.84 12.37 29.08
CA ARG A 41 9.21 12.89 29.28
C ARG A 41 9.38 14.37 28.93
N ARG A 42 8.42 14.97 28.22
CA ARG A 42 8.45 16.37 27.75
C ARG A 42 7.39 17.25 28.41
N SER A 43 6.66 16.71 29.38
CA SER A 43 5.56 17.38 30.04
C SER A 43 5.45 16.95 31.50
N THR A 44 4.46 17.47 32.21
CA THR A 44 4.13 17.03 33.58
C THR A 44 3.10 15.90 33.60
N PHE A 45 2.62 15.44 32.45
CA PHE A 45 1.67 14.34 32.35
C PHE A 45 2.37 13.00 32.55
N SER A 46 1.74 12.10 33.29
CA SER A 46 2.11 10.69 33.33
C SER A 46 1.78 9.99 32.00
N SER A 47 2.49 8.89 31.71
CA SER A 47 2.18 8.09 30.51
C SER A 47 0.75 7.54 30.54
N GLY A 48 0.20 7.23 31.72
CA GLY A 48 -1.18 6.79 31.91
C GLY A 48 -2.20 7.87 31.54
N GLU A 49 -1.99 9.11 32.00
CA GLU A 49 -2.86 10.25 31.65
C GLU A 49 -2.83 10.55 30.15
N VAL A 50 -1.65 10.52 29.52
CA VAL A 50 -1.53 10.72 28.08
C VAL A 50 -2.29 9.64 27.31
N LYS A 51 -2.18 8.37 27.74
CA LYS A 51 -2.91 7.28 27.10
C LYS A 51 -4.42 7.46 27.22
N GLY A 52 -4.89 7.72 28.43
CA GLY A 52 -6.31 7.93 28.71
C GLY A 52 -6.88 9.11 27.91
N LEU A 53 -6.15 10.23 27.83
CA LEU A 53 -6.60 11.40 27.08
C LEU A 53 -6.71 11.14 25.58
N ILE A 54 -5.74 10.45 24.98
CA ILE A 54 -5.77 10.13 23.55
C ILE A 54 -6.89 9.13 23.23
N SER A 55 -7.10 8.12 24.08
CA SER A 55 -8.23 7.19 23.94
C SER A 55 -9.57 7.92 24.05
N LEU A 56 -9.74 8.77 25.07
CA LEU A 56 -10.97 9.55 25.24
C LEU A 56 -11.21 10.52 24.07
N LEU A 57 -10.14 11.13 23.54
CA LEU A 57 -10.21 11.97 22.35
C LEU A 57 -10.72 11.17 21.15
N SER A 58 -10.19 9.96 20.93
CA SER A 58 -10.62 9.08 19.84
C SER A 58 -12.11 8.73 19.96
N ASP A 59 -12.58 8.36 21.15
CA ASP A 59 -13.98 8.00 21.39
C ASP A 59 -14.90 9.21 21.16
N THR A 60 -14.55 10.36 21.74
CA THR A 60 -15.29 11.62 21.56
C THR A 60 -15.36 12.03 20.09
N MET A 61 -14.25 11.89 19.35
CA MET A 61 -14.23 12.18 17.91
C MET A 61 -15.18 11.26 17.13
N ALA A 62 -15.22 9.97 17.49
CA ALA A 62 -16.13 9.01 16.88
C ALA A 62 -17.60 9.39 17.14
N GLU A 63 -17.94 9.81 18.35
CA GLU A 63 -19.29 10.29 18.70
C GLU A 63 -19.71 11.53 17.91
N CYS A 64 -18.84 12.54 17.80
CA CYS A 64 -19.09 13.72 16.97
C CYS A 64 -19.32 13.35 15.50
N MET A 65 -18.44 12.52 14.93
CA MET A 65 -18.57 12.11 13.54
C MET A 65 -19.79 11.23 13.28
N ALA A 66 -20.22 10.42 14.25
CA ALA A 66 -21.46 9.66 14.17
C ALA A 66 -22.71 10.57 14.10
N LYS A 67 -22.63 11.78 14.64
CA LYS A 67 -23.67 12.83 14.54
C LYS A 67 -23.61 13.62 13.23
N GLY A 68 -22.67 13.30 12.33
CA GLY A 68 -22.47 14.00 11.06
C GLY A 68 -21.56 15.23 11.16
N GLU A 69 -20.88 15.44 12.28
CA GLU A 69 -19.97 16.56 12.47
C GLU A 69 -18.57 16.24 11.91
N SER A 70 -17.86 17.26 11.43
CA SER A 70 -16.43 17.14 11.15
C SER A 70 -15.62 17.62 12.35
N VAL A 71 -14.62 16.85 12.78
CA VAL A 71 -13.83 17.20 13.96
C VAL A 71 -12.48 17.78 13.53
N ARG A 72 -12.19 19.01 13.97
CA ARG A 72 -10.90 19.65 13.78
C ARG A 72 -10.13 19.67 15.10
N VAL A 73 -8.95 19.06 15.09
CA VAL A 73 -7.99 19.15 16.20
C VAL A 73 -6.86 20.06 15.74
N ALA A 74 -6.79 21.27 16.30
CA ALA A 74 -5.79 22.27 15.92
C ALA A 74 -4.37 21.72 16.07
N GLY A 75 -3.51 21.95 15.07
CA GLY A 75 -2.15 21.41 15.05
C GLY A 75 -2.05 19.93 14.70
N VAL A 76 -3.18 19.22 14.54
CA VAL A 76 -3.23 17.81 14.08
C VAL A 76 -3.89 17.74 12.71
N GLY A 77 -5.18 18.07 12.60
CA GLY A 77 -5.88 18.04 11.32
C GLY A 77 -7.40 18.04 11.42
N LEU A 78 -8.03 17.80 10.26
CA LEU A 78 -9.47 17.68 10.09
C LEU A 78 -9.85 16.23 9.79
N PHE A 79 -10.83 15.73 10.53
CA PHE A 79 -11.38 14.40 10.40
C PHE A 79 -12.83 14.48 9.94
N THR A 80 -13.19 13.67 8.94
CA THR A 80 -14.54 13.67 8.37
C THR A 80 -14.96 12.24 8.06
N ALA A 81 -16.12 11.82 8.56
CA ALA A 81 -16.70 10.54 8.20
C ALA A 81 -17.11 10.51 6.71
N SER A 82 -16.86 9.37 6.06
CA SER A 82 -17.32 9.07 4.71
C SER A 82 -18.29 7.90 4.77
N LEU A 83 -19.43 8.07 4.11
CA LEU A 83 -20.43 7.01 3.99
C LEU A 83 -20.08 6.06 2.86
N GLY A 84 -20.56 4.83 2.98
CA GLY A 84 -20.54 3.82 1.93
C GLY A 84 -21.72 2.87 2.10
N LEU A 85 -21.86 1.98 1.13
CA LEU A 85 -22.86 0.91 1.19
C LEU A 85 -22.30 -0.30 1.94
N LEU A 86 -23.18 -1.01 2.64
CA LEU A 86 -22.86 -2.32 3.20
C LEU A 86 -22.49 -3.31 2.08
N GLY A 87 -21.63 -4.28 2.41
CA GLY A 87 -21.16 -5.27 1.44
C GLY A 87 -22.32 -6.05 0.81
N GLY A 88 -22.30 -6.18 -0.53
CA GLY A 88 -23.33 -6.89 -1.28
C GLY A 88 -24.52 -6.04 -1.73
N VAL A 89 -24.55 -4.74 -1.40
CA VAL A 89 -25.58 -3.81 -1.90
C VAL A 89 -25.08 -3.14 -3.19
N GLU A 90 -25.84 -3.29 -4.28
CA GLU A 90 -25.58 -2.61 -5.55
C GLU A 90 -25.85 -1.11 -5.42
N ARG A 91 -25.25 -0.29 -6.29
CA ARG A 91 -25.48 1.15 -6.31
C ARG A 91 -26.79 1.46 -7.01
N ALA A 92 -27.57 2.39 -6.47
CA ALA A 92 -28.74 2.92 -7.16
C ALA A 92 -28.31 3.65 -8.44
N GLU A 93 -29.09 3.46 -9.50
CA GLU A 93 -28.95 4.19 -10.75
C GLU A 93 -29.69 5.54 -10.67
N GLU A 94 -29.31 6.48 -11.53
CA GLU A 94 -29.93 7.80 -11.59
C GLU A 94 -31.41 7.67 -12.02
N GLY A 95 -32.33 8.11 -11.16
CA GLY A 95 -33.79 7.92 -11.36
C GLY A 95 -34.37 6.62 -10.78
N GLY A 96 -33.53 5.75 -10.20
CA GLY A 96 -33.96 4.52 -9.52
C GLY A 96 -34.34 4.73 -8.04
N PRO A 97 -34.86 3.70 -7.36
CA PRO A 97 -35.22 3.78 -5.95
C PRO A 97 -33.98 4.05 -5.09
N GLN A 98 -34.07 5.07 -4.24
CA GLN A 98 -32.99 5.44 -3.32
C GLN A 98 -32.69 4.32 -2.32
N HIS A 99 -31.43 4.21 -1.90
CA HIS A 99 -31.06 3.25 -0.87
C HIS A 99 -31.75 3.55 0.46
N ASN A 100 -32.19 2.49 1.13
CA ASN A 100 -32.61 2.58 2.51
C ASN A 100 -31.40 2.96 3.39
N ALA A 101 -31.60 3.84 4.36
CA ALA A 101 -30.59 4.22 5.35
C ALA A 101 -29.96 2.99 6.05
N ARG A 102 -30.72 1.89 6.21
CA ARG A 102 -30.20 0.61 6.74
C ARG A 102 -29.05 0.00 5.93
N ASN A 103 -28.94 0.35 4.66
CA ASN A 103 -27.90 -0.16 3.77
C ASN A 103 -26.67 0.77 3.69
N ILE A 104 -26.68 1.89 4.42
CA ILE A 104 -25.63 2.89 4.46
C ILE A 104 -24.87 2.78 5.78
N CYS A 105 -23.55 2.82 5.75
CA CYS A 105 -22.70 2.80 6.93
C CYS A 105 -21.56 3.82 6.82
N VAL A 106 -20.95 4.16 7.95
CA VAL A 106 -19.66 4.86 7.95
C VAL A 106 -18.61 3.89 7.42
N ARG A 107 -18.05 4.18 6.24
CA ARG A 107 -17.07 3.33 5.55
C ARG A 107 -15.64 3.66 5.95
N SER A 108 -15.35 4.93 6.15
CA SER A 108 -14.01 5.41 6.48
C SER A 108 -14.06 6.77 7.16
N VAL A 109 -12.96 7.13 7.82
CA VAL A 109 -12.70 8.50 8.28
C VAL A 109 -11.59 9.08 7.42
N ASN A 110 -11.89 10.18 6.74
CA ASN A 110 -10.92 10.91 5.94
C ASN A 110 -10.13 11.85 6.85
N TYR A 111 -8.80 11.80 6.75
CA TYR A 111 -7.90 12.69 7.46
C TYR A 111 -7.26 13.70 6.51
N ARG A 112 -7.33 14.98 6.86
CA ARG A 112 -6.58 16.05 6.20
C ARG A 112 -5.63 16.66 7.24
N PRO A 113 -4.30 16.54 7.06
CA PRO A 113 -3.35 17.08 8.02
C PRO A 113 -3.46 18.59 8.10
N ASP A 114 -3.29 19.13 9.29
CA ASP A 114 -3.15 20.57 9.46
C ASP A 114 -1.85 21.04 8.81
N ARG A 115 -1.87 22.24 8.21
CA ARG A 115 -0.69 22.80 7.52
C ARG A 115 0.49 22.95 8.49
N ALA A 116 0.21 23.38 9.72
CA ALA A 116 1.21 23.52 10.78
C ALA A 116 1.90 22.18 11.11
N LEU A 117 1.18 21.06 11.05
CA LEU A 117 1.77 19.74 11.31
C LEU A 117 2.79 19.36 10.22
N VAL A 118 2.46 19.63 8.95
CA VAL A 118 3.35 19.38 7.81
C VAL A 118 4.60 20.26 7.90
N GLU A 119 4.42 21.56 8.16
CA GLU A 119 5.53 22.52 8.28
C GLU A 119 6.46 22.18 9.44
N ASN A 120 5.91 21.86 10.63
CA ASN A 120 6.68 21.45 11.80
C ASN A 120 7.40 20.11 11.60
N THR A 121 6.82 19.20 10.82
CA THR A 121 7.50 17.94 10.46
C THR A 121 8.65 18.21 9.52
N ASN A 122 8.44 19.06 8.50
CA ASN A 122 9.46 19.40 7.52
C ASN A 122 10.65 20.14 8.15
N SER A 123 10.40 21.08 9.06
CA SER A 123 11.47 21.82 9.76
C SER A 123 12.37 20.94 10.63
N ARG A 124 11.86 19.80 11.09
CA ARG A 124 12.61 18.79 11.87
C ARG A 124 13.16 17.64 11.02
N CYS A 125 12.86 17.62 9.72
CA CYS A 125 13.16 16.50 8.85
C CYS A 125 14.53 16.69 8.17
N GLU A 126 15.54 15.99 8.68
CA GLU A 126 16.83 15.86 8.00
C GLU A 126 16.92 14.53 7.26
N LEU A 127 17.01 14.63 5.93
CA LEU A 127 17.03 13.50 5.02
C LEU A 127 18.46 13.16 4.57
N LYS A 128 18.80 11.88 4.68
CA LYS A 128 19.97 11.30 4.00
C LYS A 128 19.53 10.28 2.96
N ARG A 129 20.31 10.11 1.89
CA ARG A 129 20.04 9.07 0.90
C ARG A 129 20.20 7.69 1.54
N GLY A 130 19.14 6.91 1.57
CA GLY A 130 19.17 5.53 2.05
C GLY A 130 19.76 4.59 1.02
N HIS A 131 20.41 3.53 1.48
CA HIS A 131 20.79 2.43 0.61
C HIS A 131 19.52 1.70 0.17
N MET A 132 19.27 1.71 -1.14
CA MET A 132 18.31 0.81 -1.74
C MET A 132 19.09 -0.44 -2.13
N PRO A 133 18.74 -1.64 -1.65
CA PRO A 133 19.25 -2.84 -2.28
C PRO A 133 18.75 -2.78 -3.72
N VAL A 134 19.66 -2.50 -4.66
CA VAL A 134 19.40 -2.75 -6.07
C VAL A 134 19.13 -4.25 -6.12
N ARG A 135 17.89 -4.64 -6.39
CA ARG A 135 17.64 -6.02 -6.79
C ARG A 135 18.37 -6.17 -8.12
N ALA A 136 19.56 -6.75 -8.06
CA ALA A 136 20.25 -7.17 -9.25
C ALA A 136 19.34 -8.19 -9.94
N LEU A 137 19.08 -7.97 -11.23
CA LEU A 137 18.55 -9.04 -12.05
C LEU A 137 19.64 -10.11 -12.08
N LEU A 138 19.27 -11.33 -11.74
CA LEU A 138 20.17 -12.49 -11.89
C LEU A 138 20.27 -12.86 -13.38
N ILE A 139 19.23 -12.55 -14.15
CA ILE A 139 19.17 -12.72 -15.60
C ILE A 139 18.63 -11.42 -16.20
N GLU A 140 19.48 -10.68 -16.91
CA GLU A 140 19.14 -9.35 -17.44
C GLU A 140 18.28 -9.42 -18.70
N LYS A 141 18.61 -10.33 -19.64
CA LYS A 141 17.90 -10.45 -20.91
C LYS A 141 16.55 -11.15 -20.75
N ARG A 142 15.54 -10.66 -21.47
CA ARG A 142 14.19 -11.26 -21.47
C ARG A 142 14.19 -12.66 -22.08
N GLU A 143 14.99 -12.88 -23.11
CA GLU A 143 15.10 -14.16 -23.82
C GLU A 143 15.68 -15.25 -22.92
N ASP A 144 16.79 -14.97 -22.24
CA ASP A 144 17.41 -15.89 -21.27
C ASP A 144 16.45 -16.22 -20.11
N ARG A 145 15.62 -15.24 -19.72
CA ARG A 145 14.59 -15.43 -18.69
C ARG A 145 13.44 -16.33 -19.15
N LEU A 146 13.07 -16.27 -20.43
CA LEU A 146 12.09 -17.18 -21.03
C LEU A 146 12.64 -18.60 -21.07
N ALA A 147 13.88 -18.77 -21.55
CA ALA A 147 14.55 -20.07 -21.60
C ALA A 147 14.63 -20.70 -20.19
N ALA A 148 15.01 -19.92 -19.18
CA ALA A 148 15.04 -20.38 -17.80
C ALA A 148 13.64 -20.81 -17.28
N ALA A 149 12.58 -20.06 -17.61
CA ALA A 149 11.22 -20.42 -17.23
C ALA A 149 10.76 -21.74 -17.87
N VAL A 150 11.01 -21.91 -19.17
CA VAL A 150 10.66 -23.12 -19.92
C VAL A 150 11.41 -24.33 -19.39
N SER A 151 12.72 -24.21 -19.15
CA SER A 151 13.54 -25.29 -18.57
C SER A 151 13.06 -25.69 -17.17
N HIS A 152 12.68 -24.71 -16.33
CA HIS A 152 12.16 -25.01 -14.99
C HIS A 152 10.81 -25.74 -15.03
N ILE A 153 9.94 -25.35 -15.97
CA ILE A 153 8.65 -26.02 -16.19
C ILE A 153 8.86 -27.43 -16.73
N ALA A 154 9.86 -27.65 -17.61
CA ALA A 154 10.19 -28.97 -18.11
C ALA A 154 10.69 -29.92 -16.99
N GLU A 155 11.49 -29.39 -16.06
CA GLU A 155 12.05 -30.18 -14.95
C GLU A 155 11.03 -30.45 -13.83
N LYS A 156 10.26 -29.44 -13.41
CA LYS A 156 9.37 -29.53 -12.24
C LYS A 156 7.89 -29.68 -12.58
N GLY A 157 7.51 -29.53 -13.84
CA GLY A 157 6.13 -29.58 -14.33
C GLY A 157 5.34 -28.27 -14.17
N PHE A 158 5.72 -27.40 -13.23
CA PHE A 158 5.04 -26.13 -12.97
C PHE A 158 6.00 -25.05 -12.46
N LEU A 159 5.58 -23.78 -12.59
CA LEU A 159 6.31 -22.61 -12.13
C LEU A 159 5.37 -21.64 -11.40
N ARG A 160 5.76 -21.23 -10.19
CA ARG A 160 5.08 -20.16 -9.44
C ARG A 160 5.82 -18.84 -9.63
N VAL A 161 5.09 -17.74 -9.48
CA VAL A 161 5.67 -16.38 -9.53
C VAL A 161 6.83 -16.22 -8.55
N ILE A 162 6.74 -16.79 -7.34
CA ILE A 162 7.80 -16.69 -6.33
C ILE A 162 9.08 -17.45 -6.72
N ASP A 163 8.95 -18.59 -7.40
CA ASP A 163 10.09 -19.38 -7.85
C ASP A 163 10.78 -18.67 -9.01
N TYR A 164 9.99 -18.07 -9.91
CA TYR A 164 10.50 -17.23 -10.99
C TYR A 164 11.21 -15.96 -10.49
N VAL A 165 10.68 -15.32 -9.45
CA VAL A 165 11.34 -14.18 -8.77
C VAL A 165 12.71 -14.59 -8.22
N LYS A 166 12.83 -15.76 -7.60
CA LYS A 166 14.11 -16.25 -7.06
C LYS A 166 15.12 -16.54 -8.17
N MET A 167 14.66 -17.06 -9.31
CA MET A 167 15.54 -17.37 -10.45
C MET A 167 16.03 -16.13 -11.19
N THR A 168 15.16 -15.12 -11.37
CA THR A 168 15.44 -13.97 -12.24
C THR A 168 15.87 -12.72 -11.47
N GLY A 169 15.58 -12.62 -10.18
CA GLY A 169 15.78 -11.41 -9.38
C GLY A 169 14.71 -10.32 -9.61
N LEU A 170 13.67 -10.59 -10.39
CA LEU A 170 12.58 -9.64 -10.67
C LEU A 170 11.76 -9.30 -9.42
N GLY A 171 11.11 -8.13 -9.44
CA GLY A 171 10.05 -7.81 -8.50
C GLY A 171 8.83 -8.73 -8.69
N PRO A 172 8.09 -9.14 -7.63
CA PRO A 172 6.91 -9.99 -7.75
C PRO A 172 5.88 -9.51 -8.78
N THR A 173 5.63 -8.20 -8.82
CA THR A 173 4.70 -7.61 -9.79
C THR A 173 5.23 -7.72 -11.21
N ALA A 174 6.51 -7.42 -11.44
CA ALA A 174 7.13 -7.50 -12.76
C ALA A 174 7.20 -8.95 -13.27
N ALA A 175 7.61 -9.88 -12.40
CA ALA A 175 7.60 -11.32 -12.66
C ALA A 175 6.20 -11.83 -13.05
N GLY A 176 5.16 -11.43 -12.31
CA GLY A 176 3.78 -11.83 -12.63
C GLY A 176 3.22 -11.18 -13.90
N VAL A 177 3.71 -10.01 -14.31
CA VAL A 177 3.37 -9.41 -15.61
C VAL A 177 4.07 -10.15 -16.75
N GLU A 178 5.37 -10.44 -16.60
CA GLU A 178 6.16 -11.08 -17.65
C GLU A 178 5.74 -12.52 -17.91
N LEU A 179 5.45 -13.31 -16.86
CA LEU A 179 4.92 -14.67 -17.04
C LEU A 179 3.54 -14.67 -17.72
N ARG A 180 2.69 -13.66 -17.46
CA ARG A 180 1.44 -13.50 -18.22
C ARG A 180 1.69 -13.15 -19.68
N ALA A 181 2.69 -12.32 -19.96
CA ALA A 181 3.07 -12.01 -21.34
C ALA A 181 3.54 -13.27 -22.08
N PHE A 182 4.41 -14.08 -21.48
CA PHE A 182 4.85 -15.35 -22.07
C PHE A 182 3.71 -16.33 -22.29
N ALA A 183 2.72 -16.35 -21.40
CA ALA A 183 1.53 -17.16 -21.59
C ALA A 183 0.68 -16.67 -22.76
N ASN A 184 0.48 -15.36 -22.88
CA ASN A 184 -0.25 -14.76 -24.00
C ASN A 184 0.48 -14.94 -25.35
N GLU A 185 1.81 -14.97 -25.33
CA GLU A 185 2.68 -15.25 -26.48
C GLU A 185 2.72 -16.75 -26.85
N GLY A 186 2.09 -17.62 -26.04
CA GLY A 186 1.98 -19.07 -26.32
C GLY A 186 3.20 -19.90 -25.90
N HIS A 187 4.17 -19.31 -25.19
CA HIS A 187 5.36 -20.05 -24.76
C HIS A 187 5.11 -20.94 -23.54
N ILE A 188 4.14 -20.58 -22.69
CA ILE A 188 3.78 -21.31 -21.46
C ILE A 188 2.26 -21.33 -21.26
N GLY A 189 1.74 -22.34 -20.56
CA GLY A 189 0.33 -22.44 -20.17
C GLY A 189 0.05 -21.80 -18.81
N VAL A 190 -1.20 -21.48 -18.54
CA VAL A 190 -1.67 -20.98 -17.23
C VAL A 190 -2.72 -21.94 -16.68
N MET A 191 -2.53 -22.38 -15.44
CA MET A 191 -3.47 -23.23 -14.71
C MET A 191 -3.82 -22.60 -13.36
N GLY A 192 -5.08 -22.72 -12.96
CA GLY A 192 -5.59 -22.20 -11.69
C GLY A 192 -6.22 -20.81 -11.78
N ARG A 193 -6.58 -20.23 -10.63
CA ARG A 193 -7.29 -18.95 -10.53
C ARG A 193 -6.72 -18.08 -9.41
N LYS A 194 -6.65 -16.77 -9.67
CA LYS A 194 -6.28 -15.71 -8.71
C LYS A 194 -4.98 -16.02 -7.96
N SER A 195 -5.05 -16.25 -6.64
CA SER A 195 -3.90 -16.53 -5.76
C SER A 195 -3.22 -17.87 -6.03
N HIS A 196 -3.90 -18.81 -6.68
CA HIS A 196 -3.40 -20.16 -6.97
C HIS A 196 -3.03 -20.33 -8.45
N THR A 197 -2.53 -19.26 -9.08
CA THR A 197 -2.11 -19.31 -10.49
C THR A 197 -0.75 -20.00 -10.60
N LEU A 198 -0.68 -21.04 -11.43
CA LEU A 198 0.51 -21.82 -11.77
C LEU A 198 0.76 -21.68 -13.27
N TYR A 199 2.03 -21.60 -13.65
CA TYR A 199 2.43 -21.65 -15.06
C TYR A 199 2.94 -23.06 -15.38
N VAL A 200 2.49 -23.62 -16.49
CA VAL A 200 2.74 -25.01 -16.89
C VAL A 200 3.21 -25.07 -18.35
N LYS A 201 3.52 -26.26 -18.86
CA LYS A 201 3.82 -26.42 -20.29
C LYS A 201 2.62 -25.93 -21.11
N ALA A 202 2.88 -25.24 -22.22
CA ALA A 202 1.82 -24.86 -23.14
C ALA A 202 1.03 -26.10 -23.56
N SER A 203 -0.29 -26.04 -23.44
CA SER A 203 -1.18 -27.05 -24.00
C SER A 203 -1.11 -26.92 -25.52
N GLU A 204 -0.81 -28.01 -26.22
CA GLU A 204 -0.99 -28.11 -27.68
C GLU A 204 -2.46 -27.89 -28.07
#